data_AF-A0AAD7AYH5-F1
#
_entry.id   AF-A0AAD7AYH5-F1
#
_cell.length_a   1.000
_cell.length_b   1.000
_cell.length_c   1.000
_cell.angle_alpha   90.00
_cell.angle_beta   90.00
_cell.angle_gamma   90.00
#
_symmetry.space_group_name_H-M   'P 1'
#
loop_
_entity.id
_entity.type
_entity.pdbx_description
1 polymer ?
#
loop_
_entity_poly.entity_id
_entity_poly.type
_entity_poly.pdbx_seq_one_letter_code
_entity_poly.pdbx_strand_id
1 'polypeptide(L)'
;MLAVAPDITSAKAALLDMEVTLRGPSRSKAGGYKRPNFTVWVQNRMEGIRAHLSLYTNPKSLTYGKWSESARQAAIAMGRDSLHCARTFARLSRQYINDRKVLPINPYGGWKQSMLADEELATEIREYLQELGKFITAERLVEFLGRQDIMDKHGIDKKISVRTARNYLNELGYRFRVEKKGQYSDGHERADVVYYRDQVYLPALKGFLERSFIYEPDGSVITPTLPARVRRTVIWYHDESVFYAHDRRRKAWYHKDAPATPYRKGDGASYMVADYFSADFGWLRTRDGRPGAR
;
A
#
# COMPACT_ATOMS: atom_id res chain seq x y z
N MET A 1 20.07 -41.85 12.88
CA MET A 1 21.52 -42.17 12.77
C MET A 1 22.39 -40.92 12.98
N LEU A 2 22.35 -40.24 14.14
CA LEU A 2 22.99 -38.92 14.31
C LEU A 2 23.65 -38.75 15.69
N ALA A 3 24.67 -39.56 16.02
CA ALA A 3 25.37 -39.41 17.31
C ALA A 3 26.91 -39.33 17.22
N VAL A 4 27.53 -39.81 16.14
CA VAL A 4 29.00 -39.85 16.05
C VAL A 4 29.51 -38.54 15.44
N ALA A 5 30.59 -37.96 15.97
CA ALA A 5 31.23 -36.80 15.36
C ALA A 5 31.92 -37.19 14.04
N PRO A 6 31.96 -36.31 13.01
CA PRO A 6 32.70 -36.61 11.78
C PRO A 6 34.19 -36.80 12.03
N ASP A 7 34.87 -37.58 11.19
CA ASP A 7 36.32 -37.73 11.29
C ASP A 7 37.05 -36.39 11.08
N ILE A 8 38.10 -36.15 11.88
CA ILE A 8 38.85 -34.89 11.90
C ILE A 8 39.59 -34.68 10.57
N THR A 9 40.09 -35.75 9.95
CA THR A 9 40.82 -35.67 8.68
C THR A 9 39.88 -35.22 7.55
N SER A 10 38.69 -35.81 7.51
CA SER A 10 37.64 -35.43 6.56
C SER A 10 37.18 -33.98 6.77
N ALA A 11 37.03 -33.55 8.03
CA ALA A 11 36.68 -32.18 8.37
C ALA A 11 37.78 -31.17 7.99
N LYS A 12 39.06 -31.53 8.12
CA LYS A 12 40.19 -30.69 7.68
C LYS A 12 40.21 -30.51 6.16
N ALA A 13 39.96 -31.58 5.41
CA ALA A 13 39.88 -31.51 3.95
C ALA A 13 38.71 -30.61 3.49
N ALA A 14 37.57 -30.70 4.17
CA ALA A 14 36.41 -29.84 3.92
C ALA A 14 36.69 -28.36 4.28
N LEU A 15 37.44 -28.09 5.35
CA LEU A 15 37.84 -26.73 5.73
C LEU A 15 38.73 -26.09 4.67
N LEU A 16 39.75 -26.82 4.18
CA LEU A 16 40.67 -26.32 3.16
C LEU A 16 39.91 -25.96 1.87
N ASP A 17 39.00 -26.83 1.45
CA ASP A 17 38.14 -26.61 0.28
C ASP A 17 37.23 -25.38 0.46
N MET A 18 36.62 -25.23 1.64
CA MET A 18 35.78 -24.06 1.96
C MET A 18 36.57 -22.75 1.95
N GLU A 19 37.82 -22.76 2.43
CA GLU A 19 38.69 -21.58 2.42
C GLU A 19 39.07 -21.16 1.00
N VAL A 20 39.30 -22.12 0.09
CA VAL A 20 39.54 -21.83 -1.33
C VAL A 20 38.28 -21.25 -1.98
N THR A 21 37.12 -21.86 -1.72
CA THR A 21 35.83 -21.41 -2.25
C THR A 21 35.44 -20.01 -1.80
N LEU A 22 35.64 -19.69 -0.51
CA LEU A 22 35.41 -18.36 0.06
C LEU A 22 36.42 -17.30 -0.39
N ARG A 23 37.64 -17.70 -0.74
CA ARG A 23 38.69 -16.79 -1.23
C ARG A 23 38.40 -16.31 -2.66
N GLY A 24 37.81 -17.16 -3.50
CA GLY A 24 37.44 -16.85 -4.87
C GLY A 24 38.60 -16.98 -5.88
N PRO A 25 38.35 -16.72 -7.17
CA PRO A 25 39.33 -16.96 -8.22
C PRO A 25 40.47 -15.92 -8.17
N SER A 26 41.70 -16.37 -8.46
CA SER A 26 42.88 -15.51 -8.52
C SER A 26 42.74 -14.43 -9.60
N ARG A 27 43.24 -13.22 -9.33
CA ARG A 27 43.36 -12.14 -10.32
C ARG A 27 44.55 -12.31 -11.26
N SER A 28 45.15 -13.50 -11.30
CA SER A 28 46.30 -13.85 -12.13
C SER A 28 47.49 -12.91 -11.89
N LYS A 29 47.94 -12.17 -12.91
CA LYS A 29 49.15 -11.34 -12.89
C LYS A 29 49.10 -10.14 -11.93
N ALA A 30 47.92 -9.69 -11.52
CA ALA A 30 47.77 -8.47 -10.70
C ALA A 30 47.89 -8.70 -9.19
N GLY A 31 48.07 -9.95 -8.73
CA GLY A 31 47.99 -10.29 -7.31
C GLY A 31 46.57 -10.15 -6.75
N GLY A 32 46.26 -10.92 -5.70
CA GLY A 32 44.96 -10.91 -5.03
C GLY A 32 43.86 -11.75 -5.71
N TYR A 33 42.67 -11.75 -5.10
CA TYR A 33 41.55 -12.62 -5.49
C TYR A 33 40.30 -11.78 -5.83
N LYS A 34 39.45 -12.31 -6.71
CA LYS A 34 38.12 -11.74 -6.97
C LYS A 34 37.18 -12.21 -5.88
N ARG A 35 36.25 -11.34 -5.46
CA ARG A 35 35.17 -11.76 -4.56
C ARG A 35 34.36 -12.87 -5.25
N PRO A 36 34.09 -14.00 -4.58
CA PRO A 36 33.24 -15.04 -5.12
C PRO A 36 31.82 -14.50 -5.39
N ASN A 37 31.15 -15.03 -6.42
CA ASN A 37 29.78 -14.64 -6.77
C ASN A 37 28.76 -15.39 -5.88
N PHE A 38 28.74 -15.09 -4.58
CA PHE A 38 27.74 -15.60 -3.65
C PHE A 38 26.78 -14.50 -3.21
N THR A 39 25.52 -14.85 -3.01
CA THR A 39 24.62 -13.93 -2.29
C THR A 39 25.11 -13.77 -0.85
N VAL A 40 24.88 -12.59 -0.25
CA VAL A 40 25.25 -12.29 1.14
C VAL A 40 24.74 -13.36 2.11
N TRP A 41 23.56 -13.92 1.83
CA TRP A 41 22.98 -15.00 2.62
C TRP A 41 23.84 -16.28 2.59
N VAL A 42 24.25 -16.71 1.39
CA VAL A 42 25.08 -17.91 1.19
C VAL A 42 26.45 -17.70 1.82
N GLN A 43 27.06 -16.54 1.60
CA GLN A 43 28.37 -16.19 2.16
C GLN A 43 28.37 -16.28 3.69
N ASN A 44 27.38 -15.68 4.37
CA ASN A 44 27.26 -15.72 5.83
C ASN A 44 27.16 -17.15 6.38
N ARG A 45 26.51 -18.07 5.65
CA ARG A 45 26.39 -19.48 6.06
C ARG A 45 27.68 -20.24 5.83
N MET A 46 28.37 -20.01 4.73
CA MET A 46 29.68 -20.59 4.48
C MET A 46 30.73 -20.11 5.48
N GLU A 47 30.73 -18.83 5.84
CA GLU A 47 31.61 -18.30 6.89
C GLU A 47 31.35 -18.95 8.25
N GLY A 48 30.08 -19.22 8.59
CA GLY A 48 29.72 -19.98 9.78
C GLY A 48 30.17 -21.45 9.73
N ILE A 49 30.10 -22.11 8.56
CA ILE A 49 30.65 -23.46 8.36
C ILE A 49 32.16 -23.45 8.53
N ARG A 50 32.87 -22.48 7.94
CA ARG A 50 34.32 -22.30 8.08
C ARG A 50 34.72 -22.11 9.53
N ALA A 51 34.04 -21.21 10.27
CA ALA A 51 34.30 -20.98 11.68
C ALA A 51 34.10 -22.25 12.52
N HIS A 52 33.01 -22.98 12.26
CA HIS A 52 32.74 -24.25 12.92
C HIS A 52 33.81 -25.30 12.66
N LEU A 53 34.16 -25.55 11.39
CA LEU A 53 35.19 -26.54 11.04
C LEU A 53 36.58 -26.15 11.56
N SER A 54 36.91 -24.85 11.54
CA SER A 54 38.17 -24.34 12.10
C SER A 54 38.29 -24.62 13.59
N LEU A 55 37.23 -24.35 14.36
CA LEU A 55 37.19 -24.62 15.80
C LEU A 55 37.21 -26.12 16.13
N TYR A 56 36.63 -26.96 15.27
CA TYR A 56 36.60 -28.41 15.45
C TYR A 56 37.95 -29.08 15.14
N THR A 57 38.66 -28.59 14.12
CA THR A 57 39.85 -29.26 13.56
C THR A 57 41.19 -28.72 14.04
N ASN A 58 41.22 -27.51 14.61
CA ASN A 58 42.43 -26.87 15.09
C ASN A 58 42.81 -27.39 16.50
N PRO A 59 43.98 -28.01 16.69
CA PRO A 59 44.43 -28.51 18.00
C PRO A 59 44.56 -27.42 19.08
N LYS A 60 44.74 -26.15 18.68
CA LYS A 60 44.80 -25.00 19.60
C LYS A 60 43.43 -24.52 20.07
N SER A 61 42.35 -25.03 19.48
CA SER A 61 40.98 -24.67 19.87
C SER A 61 40.59 -25.39 21.16
N LEU A 62 39.97 -24.67 22.10
CA LEU A 62 39.36 -25.24 23.31
C LEU A 62 38.27 -26.29 23.01
N THR A 63 37.69 -26.22 21.81
CA THR A 63 36.64 -27.13 21.35
C THR A 63 37.16 -28.18 20.35
N TYR A 64 38.48 -28.39 20.26
CA TYR A 64 39.07 -29.40 19.39
C TYR A 64 38.42 -30.77 19.59
N GLY A 65 37.97 -31.39 18.50
CA GLY A 65 37.30 -32.70 18.52
C GLY A 65 35.89 -32.71 19.13
N LYS A 66 35.36 -31.58 19.61
CA LYS A 66 34.02 -31.47 20.25
C LYS A 66 33.01 -30.82 19.31
N TRP A 67 32.42 -31.62 18.40
CA TRP A 67 31.56 -31.14 17.31
C TRP A 67 30.45 -30.16 17.75
N SER A 68 29.64 -30.53 18.74
CA SER A 68 28.54 -29.68 19.21
C SER A 68 29.03 -28.38 19.87
N GLU A 69 30.12 -28.43 20.63
CA GLU A 69 30.69 -27.27 21.32
C GLU A 69 31.35 -26.31 20.32
N SER A 70 32.07 -26.83 19.32
CA SER A 70 32.61 -26.03 18.22
C SER A 70 31.50 -25.31 17.45
N ALA A 71 30.35 -25.97 17.24
CA ALA A 71 29.21 -25.36 16.53
C ALA A 71 28.58 -24.22 17.32
N ARG A 72 28.47 -24.37 18.65
CA ARG A 72 27.99 -23.30 19.55
C ARG A 72 28.94 -22.12 19.56
N GLN A 73 30.24 -22.40 19.67
CA GLN A 73 31.24 -21.34 19.70
C GLN A 73 31.35 -20.60 18.36
N ALA A 74 31.18 -21.30 17.24
CA ALA A 74 31.06 -20.67 15.92
C ALA A 74 29.81 -19.79 15.81
N ALA A 75 28.67 -20.20 16.40
CA ALA A 75 27.45 -19.39 16.40
C ALA A 75 27.64 -18.08 17.18
N ILE A 76 28.26 -18.16 18.36
CA ILE A 76 28.62 -16.98 19.17
C ILE A 76 29.59 -16.07 18.41
N ALA A 77 30.64 -16.63 17.81
CA ALA A 77 31.63 -15.86 17.05
C ALA A 77 31.02 -15.12 15.83
N MET A 78 29.95 -15.67 15.25
CA MET A 78 29.20 -15.04 14.15
C MET A 78 28.15 -14.03 14.65
N GLY A 79 28.14 -13.67 15.94
CA GLY A 79 27.18 -12.74 16.55
C GLY A 79 25.75 -13.31 16.63
N ARG A 80 25.62 -14.65 16.63
CA ARG A 80 24.33 -15.36 16.62
C ARG A 80 24.29 -16.39 17.74
N ASP A 81 24.11 -15.93 18.97
CA ASP A 81 23.99 -16.80 20.14
C ASP A 81 22.63 -17.50 20.18
N SER A 82 22.47 -18.54 19.38
CA SER A 82 21.28 -19.39 19.40
C SER A 82 21.60 -20.84 19.10
N LEU A 83 20.96 -21.74 19.83
CA LEU A 83 21.08 -23.18 19.64
C LEU A 83 20.63 -23.62 18.24
N HIS A 84 19.64 -22.91 17.67
CA HIS A 84 19.19 -23.15 16.30
C HIS A 84 20.30 -22.85 15.27
N CYS A 85 21.03 -21.75 15.44
CA CYS A 85 22.14 -21.41 14.54
C CYS A 85 23.29 -22.42 14.65
N ALA A 86 23.64 -22.83 15.88
CA ALA A 86 24.63 -23.87 16.11
C ALA A 86 24.24 -25.21 15.46
N ARG A 87 22.99 -25.66 15.63
CA ARG A 87 22.46 -26.87 14.96
C ARG A 87 22.48 -26.74 13.44
N THR A 88 22.19 -25.56 12.93
CA THR A 88 22.23 -25.28 11.48
C THR A 88 23.64 -25.38 10.95
N PHE A 89 24.64 -24.77 11.61
CA PHE A 89 26.04 -24.91 11.22
C PHE A 89 26.53 -26.35 11.31
N ALA A 90 26.22 -27.07 12.39
CA ALA A 90 26.56 -28.49 12.51
C ALA A 90 25.95 -29.34 11.37
N ARG A 91 24.69 -29.10 11.01
CA ARG A 91 24.04 -29.78 9.89
C ARG A 91 24.69 -29.44 8.55
N LEU A 92 24.89 -28.16 8.27
CA LEU A 92 25.48 -27.70 7.01
C LEU A 92 26.94 -28.14 6.86
N SER A 93 27.74 -28.08 7.93
CA SER A 93 29.12 -28.59 7.93
C SER A 93 29.16 -30.08 7.61
N ARG A 94 28.23 -30.88 8.16
CA ARG A 94 28.14 -32.30 7.85
C ARG A 94 27.73 -32.57 6.41
N GLN A 95 26.78 -31.80 5.88
CA GLN A 95 26.39 -31.89 4.46
C GLN A 95 27.57 -31.55 3.55
N TYR A 96 28.34 -30.52 3.89
CA TYR A 96 29.51 -30.09 3.12
C TYR A 96 30.68 -31.09 3.17
N ILE A 97 30.88 -31.77 4.32
CA ILE A 97 31.87 -32.86 4.44
C ILE A 97 31.50 -34.02 3.51
N ASN A 98 30.21 -34.36 3.42
CA ASN A 98 29.73 -35.46 2.59
C ASN A 98 29.72 -35.10 1.09
N ASP A 99 29.29 -33.89 0.74
CA ASP A 99 29.26 -33.38 -0.64
C ASP A 99 29.70 -31.91 -0.67
N ARG A 100 30.88 -31.69 -1.23
CA ARG A 100 31.51 -30.36 -1.34
C ARG A 100 30.80 -29.44 -2.35
N LYS A 101 29.92 -29.98 -3.19
CA LYS A 101 29.14 -29.19 -4.17
C LYS A 101 27.86 -28.61 -3.56
N VAL A 102 27.44 -29.06 -2.38
CA VAL A 102 26.20 -28.60 -1.75
C VAL A 102 26.43 -27.28 -1.02
N LEU A 103 26.10 -26.18 -1.69
CA LEU A 103 26.05 -24.85 -1.08
C LEU A 103 24.73 -24.63 -0.32
N PRO A 104 24.72 -23.87 0.79
CA PRO A 104 23.48 -23.52 1.47
C PRO A 104 22.51 -22.80 0.52
N ILE A 105 21.33 -23.40 0.27
CA ILE A 105 20.30 -22.76 -0.57
C ILE A 105 19.61 -21.68 0.24
N ASN A 106 19.54 -20.44 -0.29
CA ASN A 106 18.81 -19.35 0.33
C ASN A 106 17.30 -19.60 0.19
N PRO A 107 16.55 -19.89 1.28
CA PRO A 107 15.12 -20.14 1.20
C PRO A 107 14.32 -18.85 0.89
N TYR A 108 14.94 -17.68 1.03
CA TYR A 108 14.33 -16.38 0.75
C TYR A 108 14.65 -15.87 -0.68
N GLY A 109 15.35 -16.67 -1.49
CA GLY A 109 15.85 -16.26 -2.81
C GLY A 109 14.84 -16.35 -3.96
N GLY A 110 13.70 -17.01 -3.76
CA GLY A 110 12.63 -17.09 -4.76
C GLY A 110 11.72 -15.87 -4.69
N TRP A 111 12.19 -14.70 -5.11
CA TRP A 111 11.28 -13.58 -5.34
C TRP A 111 10.32 -14.01 -6.46
N LYS A 112 9.02 -14.07 -6.16
CA LYS A 112 8.00 -14.24 -7.20
C LYS A 112 8.01 -12.99 -8.05
N GLN A 113 8.59 -13.09 -9.24
CA GLN A 113 8.56 -12.03 -10.23
C GLN A 113 7.09 -11.74 -10.57
N SER A 114 6.76 -10.45 -10.73
CA SER A 114 5.43 -10.03 -11.18
C SER A 114 5.16 -10.67 -12.55
N MET A 115 3.91 -11.04 -12.83
CA MET A 115 3.56 -11.55 -14.17
C MET A 115 3.76 -10.48 -15.25
N LEU A 116 3.79 -9.20 -14.85
CA LEU A 116 4.15 -8.09 -15.74
C LEU A 116 5.59 -8.14 -16.27
N ALA A 117 6.42 -9.08 -15.80
CA ALA A 117 7.71 -9.34 -16.43
C ALA A 117 7.59 -10.05 -17.79
N ASP A 118 6.46 -10.70 -18.05
CA ASP A 118 6.09 -11.08 -19.41
C ASP A 118 5.65 -9.82 -20.16
N GLU A 119 6.51 -9.35 -21.07
CA GLU A 119 6.27 -8.14 -21.86
C GLU A 119 5.05 -8.30 -22.80
N GLU A 120 4.72 -9.53 -23.22
CA GLU A 120 3.53 -9.78 -24.04
C GLU A 120 2.27 -9.54 -23.21
N LEU A 121 2.20 -10.12 -22.01
CA LEU A 121 1.11 -9.90 -21.06
C LEU A 121 0.99 -8.41 -20.69
N ALA A 122 2.11 -7.76 -20.42
CA ALA A 122 2.12 -6.34 -20.07
C ALA A 122 1.58 -5.48 -21.23
N THR A 123 1.88 -5.84 -22.47
CA THR A 123 1.37 -5.14 -23.67
C THR A 123 -0.12 -5.35 -23.83
N GLU A 124 -0.61 -6.57 -23.69
CA GLU A 124 -2.02 -6.89 -23.82
C GLU A 124 -2.87 -6.23 -22.71
N ILE A 125 -2.34 -6.15 -21.47
CA ILE A 125 -2.96 -5.35 -20.41
C ILE A 125 -2.99 -3.86 -20.78
N ARG A 126 -1.91 -3.30 -21.35
CA ARG A 126 -1.87 -1.90 -21.76
C ARG A 126 -2.93 -1.60 -22.83
N GLU A 127 -3.08 -2.47 -23.81
CA GLU A 127 -4.11 -2.36 -24.86
C GLU A 127 -5.52 -2.40 -24.27
N TYR A 128 -5.81 -3.38 -23.42
CA TYR A 128 -7.11 -3.46 -22.73
C TYR A 128 -7.40 -2.22 -21.87
N LEU A 129 -6.41 -1.68 -21.17
CA LEU A 129 -6.58 -0.45 -20.38
C LEU A 129 -6.82 0.79 -21.26
N GLN A 130 -6.26 0.83 -22.48
CA GLN A 130 -6.55 1.89 -23.44
C GLN A 130 -7.98 1.81 -23.95
N GLU A 131 -8.48 0.61 -24.28
CA GLU A 131 -9.88 0.39 -24.70
C GLU A 131 -10.89 0.84 -23.65
N LEU A 132 -10.57 0.63 -22.36
CA LEU A 132 -11.43 1.03 -21.24
C LEU A 132 -11.52 2.55 -21.03
N GLY A 133 -10.53 3.32 -21.48
CA GLY A 133 -10.48 4.77 -21.34
C GLY A 133 -10.67 5.25 -19.89
N LYS A 134 -11.82 5.88 -19.59
CA LYS A 134 -12.14 6.43 -18.25
C LYS A 134 -12.73 5.41 -17.28
N PHE A 135 -13.08 4.20 -17.73
CA PHE A 135 -13.76 3.18 -16.95
C PHE A 135 -12.82 2.14 -16.33
N ILE A 136 -11.54 2.48 -16.21
CA ILE A 136 -10.53 1.61 -15.61
C ILE A 136 -10.86 1.38 -14.14
N THR A 137 -10.97 0.10 -13.76
CA THR A 137 -11.13 -0.36 -12.39
C THR A 137 -10.26 -1.60 -12.18
N ALA A 138 -9.83 -1.83 -10.94
CA ALA A 138 -9.07 -3.03 -10.60
C ALA A 138 -9.91 -4.31 -10.81
N GLU A 139 -11.22 -4.24 -10.62
CA GLU A 139 -12.15 -5.36 -10.85
C GLU A 139 -12.19 -5.75 -12.33
N ARG A 140 -12.27 -4.79 -13.25
CA ARG A 140 -12.21 -5.08 -14.69
C ARG A 140 -10.90 -5.72 -15.14
N LEU A 141 -9.78 -5.37 -14.51
CA LEU A 141 -8.50 -6.01 -14.78
C LEU A 141 -8.47 -7.46 -14.26
N VAL A 142 -9.07 -7.72 -13.09
CA VAL A 142 -9.24 -9.07 -12.54
C VAL A 142 -10.14 -9.93 -13.43
N GLU A 143 -11.20 -9.36 -14.00
CA GLU A 143 -12.09 -10.05 -14.94
C GLU A 143 -11.38 -10.38 -16.25
N PHE A 144 -10.62 -9.42 -16.81
CA PHE A 144 -9.85 -9.61 -18.04
C PHE A 144 -8.80 -10.71 -17.92
N LEU A 145 -7.95 -10.63 -16.89
CA LEU A 145 -6.92 -11.65 -16.62
C LEU A 145 -7.48 -12.99 -16.12
N GLY A 146 -8.78 -13.04 -15.82
CA GLY A 146 -9.48 -14.25 -15.43
C GLY A 146 -10.23 -14.93 -16.58
N ARG A 147 -10.13 -14.43 -17.82
CA ARG A 147 -10.71 -15.10 -18.98
C ARG A 147 -9.83 -16.28 -19.40
N GLN A 148 -10.46 -17.38 -19.79
CA GLN A 148 -9.77 -18.65 -20.04
C GLN A 148 -8.75 -18.55 -21.19
N ASP A 149 -9.08 -17.80 -22.24
CA ASP A 149 -8.20 -17.51 -23.38
C ASP A 149 -6.90 -16.81 -22.95
N ILE A 150 -6.99 -15.77 -22.11
CA ILE A 150 -5.82 -15.04 -21.58
C ILE A 150 -5.03 -15.90 -20.59
N MET A 151 -5.74 -16.65 -19.75
CA MET A 151 -5.11 -17.53 -18.77
C MET A 151 -4.31 -18.65 -19.45
N ASP A 152 -4.87 -19.28 -20.49
CA ASP A 152 -4.19 -20.33 -21.24
C ASP A 152 -3.02 -19.78 -22.06
N LYS A 153 -3.19 -18.59 -22.67
CA LYS A 153 -2.14 -17.93 -23.47
C LYS A 153 -0.89 -17.60 -22.64
N HIS A 154 -1.06 -17.10 -21.42
CA HIS A 154 0.04 -16.67 -20.54
C HIS A 154 0.38 -17.64 -19.41
N GLY A 155 -0.19 -18.85 -19.41
CA GLY A 155 0.08 -19.87 -18.38
C GLY A 155 -0.33 -19.44 -16.96
N ILE A 156 -1.47 -18.77 -16.83
CA ILE A 156 -1.98 -18.26 -15.57
C ILE A 156 -2.80 -19.34 -14.86
N ASP A 157 -2.24 -19.98 -13.84
CA ASP A 157 -2.95 -21.06 -13.13
C ASP A 157 -4.08 -20.56 -12.23
N LYS A 158 -4.01 -19.29 -11.78
CA LYS A 158 -4.90 -18.74 -10.75
C LYS A 158 -5.30 -17.32 -11.05
N LYS A 159 -6.60 -17.06 -10.92
CA LYS A 159 -7.16 -15.72 -10.98
C LYS A 159 -6.50 -14.81 -9.94
N ILE A 160 -6.07 -13.64 -10.39
CA ILE A 160 -5.43 -12.65 -9.53
C ILE A 160 -6.42 -12.00 -8.56
N SER A 161 -5.92 -11.54 -7.42
CA SER A 161 -6.72 -10.77 -6.47
C SER A 161 -6.88 -9.32 -6.92
N VAL A 162 -7.92 -8.63 -6.43
CA VAL A 162 -8.10 -7.18 -6.64
C VAL A 162 -6.88 -6.38 -6.13
N ARG A 163 -6.24 -6.83 -5.04
CA ARG A 163 -5.01 -6.20 -4.53
C ARG A 163 -3.87 -6.32 -5.54
N THR A 164 -3.70 -7.49 -6.15
CA THR A 164 -2.69 -7.72 -7.19
C THR A 164 -2.97 -6.83 -8.41
N ALA A 165 -4.22 -6.75 -8.85
CA ALA A 165 -4.61 -5.88 -9.96
C ALA A 165 -4.33 -4.39 -9.68
N ARG A 166 -4.55 -3.91 -8.45
CA ARG A 166 -4.17 -2.55 -8.04
C ARG A 166 -2.66 -2.33 -8.11
N ASN A 167 -1.87 -3.33 -7.71
CA ASN A 167 -0.41 -3.27 -7.82
C ASN A 167 0.02 -3.19 -9.28
N TYR A 168 -0.60 -3.98 -10.17
CA TYR A 168 -0.31 -3.95 -11.61
C TYR A 168 -0.64 -2.59 -12.22
N LEU A 169 -1.81 -2.01 -11.90
CA LEU A 169 -2.14 -0.65 -12.32
C LEU A 169 -1.09 0.36 -11.86
N ASN A 170 -0.60 0.25 -10.63
CA ASN A 170 0.45 1.14 -10.13
C ASN A 170 1.79 0.95 -10.85
N GLU A 171 2.18 -0.29 -11.12
CA GLU A 171 3.41 -0.67 -11.83
C GLU A 171 3.36 -0.16 -13.29
N LEU A 172 2.21 -0.28 -13.95
CA LEU A 172 1.92 0.26 -15.28
C LEU A 172 1.72 1.78 -15.31
N GLY A 173 1.97 2.49 -14.20
CA GLY A 173 1.95 3.96 -14.16
C GLY A 173 0.58 4.61 -13.94
N TYR A 174 -0.48 3.85 -13.67
CA TYR A 174 -1.80 4.39 -13.33
C TYR A 174 -1.89 4.76 -11.85
N ARG A 175 -2.64 5.82 -11.54
CA ARG A 175 -2.91 6.31 -10.18
C ARG A 175 -4.38 6.64 -10.02
N PHE A 176 -4.97 6.20 -8.92
CA PHE A 176 -6.33 6.58 -8.56
C PHE A 176 -6.35 7.98 -7.96
N ARG A 177 -6.87 8.96 -8.70
CA ARG A 177 -6.90 10.37 -8.28
C ARG A 177 -8.15 11.08 -8.79
N VAL A 178 -8.42 12.25 -8.21
CA VAL A 178 -9.38 13.20 -8.80
C VAL A 178 -8.73 13.83 -10.04
N GLU A 179 -9.49 14.00 -11.11
CA GLU A 179 -9.03 14.75 -12.28
C GLU A 179 -8.59 16.16 -11.87
N LYS A 180 -7.42 16.62 -12.33
CA LYS A 180 -6.95 17.97 -12.03
C LYS A 180 -7.92 18.98 -12.67
N LYS A 181 -8.74 19.64 -11.85
CA LYS A 181 -9.57 20.77 -12.29
C LYS A 181 -8.73 22.05 -12.29
N GLY A 182 -9.05 22.99 -13.16
CA GLY A 182 -8.57 24.37 -13.06
C GLY A 182 -8.99 25.02 -11.74
N GLN A 183 -8.28 26.06 -11.34
CA GLN A 183 -8.49 26.78 -10.08
C GLN A 183 -9.80 27.58 -10.14
N TYR A 184 -10.70 27.37 -9.17
CA TYR A 184 -11.91 28.19 -9.00
C TYR A 184 -11.63 29.24 -7.91
N SER A 185 -11.88 30.51 -8.20
CA SER A 185 -11.90 31.58 -7.19
C SER A 185 -13.31 31.70 -6.64
N ASP A 186 -13.50 31.32 -5.38
CA ASP A 186 -14.77 31.55 -4.71
C ASP A 186 -14.84 33.01 -4.23
N GLY A 187 -15.89 33.73 -4.63
CA GLY A 187 -16.02 35.18 -4.41
C GLY A 187 -16.41 35.58 -2.99
N HIS A 188 -16.63 34.60 -2.10
CA HIS A 188 -17.08 34.83 -0.72
C HIS A 188 -16.06 35.59 0.15
N GLU A 189 -14.78 35.60 -0.23
CA GLU A 189 -13.72 36.30 0.51
C GLU A 189 -13.57 37.78 0.14
N ARG A 190 -14.39 38.31 -0.78
CA ARG A 190 -14.31 39.73 -1.14
C ARG A 190 -14.67 40.61 0.05
N ALA A 191 -13.93 41.70 0.21
CA ALA A 191 -14.06 42.60 1.36
C ALA A 191 -15.47 43.19 1.51
N ASP A 192 -16.16 43.47 0.41
CA ASP A 192 -17.55 43.98 0.41
C ASP A 192 -18.56 42.93 0.89
N VAL A 193 -18.39 41.67 0.49
CA VAL A 193 -19.22 40.53 0.94
C VAL A 193 -19.02 40.28 2.44
N VAL A 194 -17.76 40.28 2.90
CA VAL A 194 -17.43 40.11 4.32
C VAL A 194 -17.99 41.26 5.16
N TYR A 195 -17.83 42.51 4.70
CA TYR A 195 -18.40 43.67 5.38
C TYR A 195 -19.92 43.57 5.52
N TYR A 196 -20.64 43.23 4.45
CA TYR A 196 -22.09 43.08 4.49
C TYR A 196 -22.52 41.95 5.43
N ARG A 197 -21.85 40.80 5.38
CA ARG A 197 -22.12 39.67 6.28
C ARG A 197 -22.00 40.09 7.74
N ASP A 198 -20.89 40.72 8.10
CA ASP A 198 -20.54 41.00 9.49
C ASP A 198 -21.28 42.22 10.06
N GLN A 199 -21.51 43.25 9.25
CA GLN A 199 -22.11 44.51 9.70
C GLN A 199 -23.62 44.60 9.52
N VAL A 200 -24.19 43.85 8.57
CA VAL A 200 -25.63 43.97 8.24
C VAL A 200 -26.36 42.67 8.52
N TYR A 201 -25.91 41.57 7.91
CA TYR A 201 -26.66 40.32 7.94
C TYR A 201 -26.66 39.65 9.33
N LEU A 202 -25.48 39.48 9.94
CA LEU A 202 -25.37 38.83 11.25
C LEU A 202 -26.08 39.60 12.38
N PRO A 203 -25.97 40.93 12.49
CA PRO A 203 -26.73 41.69 13.49
C PRO A 203 -28.25 41.60 13.28
N ALA A 204 -28.73 41.65 12.03
CA ALA A 204 -30.15 41.48 11.72
C ALA A 204 -30.65 40.08 12.09
N LEU A 205 -29.89 39.04 11.75
CA LEU A 205 -30.20 37.65 12.10
C LEU A 205 -30.25 37.45 13.62
N LYS A 206 -29.31 38.05 14.37
CA LYS A 206 -29.30 38.01 15.84
C LYS A 206 -30.59 38.60 16.42
N GLY A 207 -31.06 39.74 15.91
CA GLY A 207 -32.33 40.34 16.36
C GLY A 207 -33.58 39.50 16.05
N PHE A 208 -33.53 38.67 15.00
CA PHE A 208 -34.58 37.67 14.75
C PHE A 208 -34.46 36.47 15.70
N LEU A 209 -33.23 36.00 15.96
CA LEU A 209 -32.96 34.86 16.83
C LEU A 209 -33.38 35.12 18.29
N GLU A 210 -33.19 36.33 18.80
CA GLU A 210 -33.61 36.76 20.15
C GLU A 210 -35.13 36.61 20.39
N ARG A 211 -35.93 36.56 19.32
CA ARG A 211 -37.39 36.37 19.38
C ARG A 211 -37.84 34.99 18.87
N SER A 212 -36.90 34.11 18.55
CA SER A 212 -37.15 32.76 18.06
C SER A 212 -36.93 31.72 19.16
N PHE A 213 -37.26 30.44 18.92
CA PHE A 213 -36.86 29.39 19.85
C PHE A 213 -35.38 29.05 19.64
N ILE A 214 -34.68 28.85 20.75
CA ILE A 214 -33.31 28.35 20.72
C ILE A 214 -33.40 26.87 21.09
N TYR A 215 -32.86 26.02 20.23
CA TYR A 215 -32.83 24.58 20.41
C TYR A 215 -31.42 24.19 20.84
N GLU A 216 -31.32 23.55 22.00
CA GLU A 216 -30.03 23.02 22.50
C GLU A 216 -29.71 21.68 21.81
N PRO A 217 -28.43 21.23 21.83
CA PRO A 217 -28.02 19.98 21.22
C PRO A 217 -28.73 18.72 21.76
N ASP A 218 -29.28 18.80 22.99
CA ASP A 218 -30.05 17.72 23.62
C ASP A 218 -31.53 17.70 23.18
N GLY A 219 -31.94 18.63 22.31
CA GLY A 219 -33.31 18.77 21.81
C GLY A 219 -34.24 19.57 22.73
N SER A 220 -33.74 20.13 23.84
CA SER A 220 -34.53 21.01 24.69
C SER A 220 -34.77 22.38 24.02
N VAL A 221 -35.93 22.96 24.30
CA VAL A 221 -36.39 24.22 23.68
C VAL A 221 -36.36 25.35 24.69
N ILE A 222 -35.54 26.36 24.45
CA ILE A 222 -35.51 27.59 25.22
C ILE A 222 -36.49 28.58 24.58
N THR A 223 -37.56 28.88 25.31
CA THR A 223 -38.56 29.88 24.91
C THR A 223 -38.13 31.27 25.38
N PRO A 224 -37.99 32.26 24.48
CA PRO A 224 -37.63 33.62 24.89
C PRO A 224 -38.79 34.27 25.65
N THR A 225 -38.48 35.02 26.70
CA THR A 225 -39.47 35.85 27.40
C THR A 225 -39.69 37.13 26.59
N LEU A 226 -40.86 37.26 25.97
CA LEU A 226 -41.20 38.39 25.11
C LEU A 226 -42.17 39.36 25.80
N PRO A 227 -41.99 40.69 25.64
CA PRO A 227 -42.97 41.68 26.09
C PRO A 227 -44.34 41.47 25.43
N ALA A 228 -45.43 41.89 26.10
CA ALA A 228 -46.82 41.62 25.67
C ALA A 228 -47.19 42.07 24.25
N ARG A 229 -46.42 42.98 23.64
CA ARG A 229 -46.64 43.49 22.26
C ARG A 229 -45.70 42.88 21.22
N VAL A 230 -44.75 42.03 21.62
CA VAL A 230 -43.76 41.43 20.73
C VAL A 230 -44.20 40.03 20.36
N ARG A 231 -44.34 39.78 19.06
CA ARG A 231 -44.64 38.44 18.54
C ARG A 231 -43.35 37.64 18.37
N ARG A 232 -43.47 36.35 18.63
CA ARG A 232 -42.44 35.36 18.33
C ARG A 232 -42.08 35.39 16.84
N THR A 233 -40.80 35.26 16.54
CA THR A 233 -40.29 35.11 15.17
C THR A 233 -40.07 33.64 14.85
N VAL A 234 -40.58 33.19 13.71
CA VAL A 234 -40.29 31.89 13.11
C VAL A 234 -39.43 32.15 11.89
N ILE A 235 -38.25 31.53 11.86
CA ILE A 235 -37.31 31.70 10.75
C ILE A 235 -37.49 30.52 9.79
N TRP A 236 -37.65 30.85 8.51
CA TRP A 236 -37.64 29.90 7.41
C TRP A 236 -36.35 30.12 6.62
N TYR A 237 -35.51 29.09 6.58
CA TYR A 237 -34.34 29.06 5.73
C TYR A 237 -34.73 28.50 4.38
N HIS A 238 -34.18 29.07 3.32
CA HIS A 238 -34.33 28.59 1.95
C HIS A 238 -32.96 28.26 1.42
N ASP A 239 -32.83 27.12 0.76
CA ASP A 239 -31.62 26.77 0.03
C ASP A 239 -31.99 26.04 -1.27
N GLU A 240 -31.09 26.16 -2.25
CA GLU A 240 -31.24 25.56 -3.57
C GLU A 240 -30.09 24.59 -3.81
N SER A 241 -30.44 23.32 -4.03
CA SER A 241 -29.49 22.29 -4.45
C SER A 241 -29.68 22.00 -5.93
N VAL A 242 -28.62 22.18 -6.70
CA VAL A 242 -28.60 21.86 -8.14
C VAL A 242 -27.89 20.54 -8.36
N PHE A 243 -28.63 19.55 -8.84
CA PHE A 243 -28.10 18.27 -9.28
C PHE A 243 -27.90 18.30 -10.78
N TYR A 244 -26.79 17.78 -11.28
CA TYR A 244 -26.49 17.79 -12.70
C TYR A 244 -26.51 16.38 -13.27
N ALA A 245 -27.05 16.21 -14.48
CA ALA A 245 -27.14 14.92 -15.18
C ALA A 245 -25.77 14.27 -15.43
N HIS A 246 -24.68 15.05 -15.37
CA HIS A 246 -23.31 14.56 -15.47
C HIS A 246 -22.50 14.79 -14.20
N ASP A 247 -23.13 14.74 -13.01
CA ASP A 247 -22.37 14.64 -11.76
C ASP A 247 -21.67 13.27 -11.70
N ARG A 248 -20.50 13.21 -12.34
CA ARG A 248 -19.74 11.99 -12.60
C ARG A 248 -18.94 11.58 -11.38
N ARG A 249 -18.53 10.31 -11.32
CA ARG A 249 -17.45 9.85 -10.44
C ARG A 249 -16.19 10.65 -10.76
N ARG A 250 -15.87 11.62 -9.89
CA ARG A 250 -14.73 12.54 -10.06
C ARG A 250 -13.36 11.87 -9.85
N LYS A 251 -13.35 10.65 -9.29
CA LYS A 251 -12.16 9.83 -9.04
C LYS A 251 -12.13 8.66 -10.03
N ALA A 252 -11.02 8.52 -10.74
CA ALA A 252 -10.76 7.41 -11.64
C ALA A 252 -9.26 7.06 -11.63
N TRP A 253 -8.90 5.97 -12.30
CA TRP A 253 -7.51 5.63 -12.56
C TRP A 253 -7.02 6.41 -13.79
N TYR A 254 -5.99 7.23 -13.60
CA TYR A 254 -5.34 8.00 -14.65
C TYR A 254 -3.90 7.58 -14.80
N HIS A 255 -3.40 7.48 -16.03
CA HIS A 255 -1.96 7.33 -16.25
C HIS A 255 -1.23 8.56 -15.70
N LYS A 256 -0.07 8.38 -15.08
CA LYS A 256 0.71 9.45 -14.44
C LYS A 256 1.05 10.57 -15.43
N ASP A 257 1.32 10.21 -16.69
CA ASP A 257 1.71 11.09 -17.78
C ASP A 257 0.52 11.51 -18.67
N ALA A 258 -0.72 11.16 -18.30
CA ALA A 258 -1.89 11.57 -19.08
C ALA A 258 -2.04 13.10 -19.06
N PRO A 259 -2.22 13.75 -20.22
CA PRO A 259 -2.46 15.19 -20.29
C PRO A 259 -3.82 15.52 -19.64
N ALA A 260 -3.93 16.74 -19.11
CA ALA A 260 -5.22 17.26 -18.67
C ALA A 260 -6.14 17.38 -19.91
N THR A 261 -7.17 16.54 -19.97
CA THR A 261 -8.09 16.56 -21.10
C THR A 261 -9.01 17.78 -20.96
N PRO A 262 -9.18 18.61 -22.00
CA PRO A 262 -10.15 19.69 -21.98
C PRO A 262 -11.54 19.16 -21.64
N TYR A 263 -12.20 19.78 -20.66
CA TYR A 263 -13.54 19.41 -20.25
C TYR A 263 -14.57 20.23 -21.04
N ARG A 264 -15.61 19.57 -21.56
CA ARG A 264 -16.74 20.27 -22.16
C ARG A 264 -17.46 21.03 -21.05
N LYS A 265 -17.47 22.36 -21.14
CA LYS A 265 -18.11 23.22 -20.14
C LYS A 265 -19.61 22.85 -20.03
N GLY A 266 -20.05 22.59 -18.80
CA GLY A 266 -21.44 22.25 -18.48
C GLY A 266 -21.59 20.83 -17.93
N ASP A 267 -22.24 20.70 -16.78
CA ASP A 267 -22.47 19.42 -16.12
C ASP A 267 -23.75 18.71 -16.64
N GLY A 268 -24.26 19.12 -17.80
CA GLY A 268 -25.48 18.59 -18.42
C GLY A 268 -26.74 19.29 -17.93
N ALA A 269 -27.90 18.70 -18.21
CA ALA A 269 -29.17 19.19 -17.71
C ALA A 269 -29.15 19.22 -16.17
N SER A 270 -29.57 20.32 -15.58
CA SER A 270 -29.70 20.46 -14.14
C SER A 270 -31.11 20.12 -13.68
N TYR A 271 -31.20 19.50 -12.51
CA TYR A 271 -32.39 19.36 -11.72
C TYR A 271 -32.18 20.17 -10.44
N MET A 272 -32.93 21.26 -10.31
CA MET A 272 -32.86 22.14 -9.16
C MET A 272 -33.93 21.73 -8.16
N VAL A 273 -33.53 21.51 -6.91
CA VAL A 273 -34.42 21.29 -5.78
C VAL A 273 -34.28 22.49 -4.86
N ALA A 274 -35.39 23.16 -4.61
CA ALA A 274 -35.47 24.29 -3.71
C ALA A 274 -36.54 23.97 -2.66
N ASP A 275 -36.24 24.19 -1.39
CA ASP A 275 -37.22 24.00 -0.31
C ASP A 275 -36.95 24.95 0.85
N TYR A 276 -37.97 25.13 1.68
CA TYR A 276 -37.92 25.93 2.90
C TYR A 276 -37.93 25.02 4.12
N PHE A 277 -37.06 25.31 5.07
CA PHE A 277 -36.97 24.60 6.34
C PHE A 277 -37.08 25.56 7.51
N SER A 278 -37.86 25.17 8.52
CA SER A 278 -37.87 25.82 9.83
C SER A 278 -37.64 24.78 10.91
N ALA A 279 -36.85 25.12 11.94
CA ALA A 279 -36.64 24.24 13.09
C ALA A 279 -37.98 23.90 13.80
N ASP A 280 -38.94 24.82 13.75
CA ASP A 280 -40.25 24.69 14.37
C ASP A 280 -41.19 23.71 13.68
N PHE A 281 -41.18 23.71 12.35
CA PHE A 281 -42.21 23.05 11.53
C PHE A 281 -41.64 22.04 10.55
N GLY A 282 -40.32 21.89 10.52
CA GLY A 282 -39.61 21.09 9.53
C GLY A 282 -39.70 21.70 8.13
N TRP A 283 -39.75 20.83 7.13
CA TRP A 283 -39.92 21.21 5.74
C TRP A 283 -41.30 21.83 5.49
N LEU A 284 -41.34 22.89 4.68
CA LEU A 284 -42.58 23.57 4.33
C LEU A 284 -43.50 22.64 3.53
N ARG A 285 -44.73 22.46 4.00
CA ARG A 285 -45.74 21.61 3.34
C ARG A 285 -46.96 22.41 2.93
N THR A 286 -47.65 21.94 1.89
CA THR A 286 -48.96 22.49 1.52
C THR A 286 -50.02 22.05 2.54
N ARG A 287 -51.18 22.70 2.50
CA ARG A 287 -52.30 22.45 3.43
C ARG A 287 -52.77 20.99 3.44
N ASP A 288 -52.52 20.25 2.36
CA ASP A 288 -52.87 18.83 2.18
C ASP A 288 -51.78 17.86 2.68
N GLY A 289 -50.73 18.36 3.34
CA GLY A 289 -49.66 17.54 3.95
C GLY A 289 -48.66 16.94 2.95
N ARG A 290 -48.83 17.21 1.65
CA ARG A 290 -47.89 16.83 0.59
C ARG A 290 -46.70 17.79 0.59
N PRO A 291 -45.49 17.33 0.23
CA PRO A 291 -44.41 18.24 -0.14
C PRO A 291 -44.95 19.12 -1.26
N GLY A 292 -44.83 20.43 -1.12
CA GLY A 292 -45.34 21.36 -2.13
C GLY A 292 -44.59 21.12 -3.43
N ALA A 293 -45.25 20.48 -4.41
CA ALA A 293 -44.81 20.53 -5.79
C ALA A 293 -44.87 22.00 -6.23
N ARG A 294 -43.71 22.61 -6.38
CA ARG A 294 -43.52 23.70 -7.33
C ARG A 294 -42.68 23.14 -8.48
#